data_AF-A0A8J8WFA9-F1
#
_entry.id   AF-A0A8J8WFA9-F1
#
_cell.length_a   1.000
_cell.length_b   1.000
_cell.length_c   1.000
_cell.angle_alpha   90.00
_cell.angle_beta   90.00
_cell.angle_gamma   90.00
#
_symmetry.space_group_name_H-M   'P 1'
#
loop_
_entity.id
_entity.type
_entity.pdbx_description
1 polymer ?
#
loop_
_entity_poly.entity_id
_entity_poly.type
_entity_poly.pdbx_seq_one_letter_code
_entity_poly.pdbx_strand_id
1 'polypeptide(L)'
;MDPSIDVVALVFDRYDRGQSIKSTERHRRGIMDSGFNYQIQGNRDVSNYRNFLKTSTNKASLASFICQYICDNGQDLLPADKSVVLAGGFEDGEVVKALNEVGVSSLEELYSTQEEADTRLVLHAIMLSRNHPRIIIWCDDTDVLVLLVYYWSRGALADEVYMHAGHSGKFVSKERFIPVHHISTKLGKAACKSLPAVHALSGCDTTSALYKLGK
;
A
#
# COMPACT_ATOMS: atom_id res chain seq x y z
N MET A 1 23.66 -13.72 5.75
CA MET A 1 22.42 -14.38 5.30
C MET A 1 21.43 -13.27 4.99
N ASP A 2 20.90 -13.22 3.78
CA ASP A 2 19.78 -12.32 3.49
C ASP A 2 18.60 -12.73 4.39
N PRO A 3 17.87 -11.77 4.99
CA PRO A 3 16.73 -12.12 5.82
C PRO A 3 15.69 -12.87 4.97
N SER A 4 15.33 -14.06 5.43
CA SER A 4 14.22 -14.84 4.89
C SER A 4 12.93 -14.02 4.95
N ILE A 5 12.29 -13.79 3.80
CA ILE A 5 10.96 -13.17 3.73
C ILE A 5 9.93 -14.29 3.90
N ASP A 6 9.09 -14.25 4.91
CA ASP A 6 8.09 -15.29 5.18
C ASP A 6 6.74 -14.99 4.50
N VAL A 7 6.33 -13.72 4.51
CA VAL A 7 5.05 -13.27 3.96
C VAL A 7 5.26 -12.02 3.12
N VAL A 8 4.65 -11.99 1.93
CA VAL A 8 4.56 -10.79 1.09
C VAL A 8 3.11 -10.34 1.01
N ALA A 9 2.80 -9.11 1.43
CA ALA A 9 1.47 -8.53 1.28
C ALA A 9 1.45 -7.53 0.13
N LEU A 10 0.60 -7.79 -0.89
CA LEU A 10 0.30 -6.89 -1.99
C LEU A 10 -1.05 -6.22 -1.73
N VAL A 11 -1.02 -4.92 -1.48
CA VAL A 11 -2.19 -4.14 -1.11
C VAL A 11 -2.44 -3.08 -2.18
N PHE A 12 -3.62 -3.14 -2.79
CA PHE A 12 -4.08 -2.19 -3.79
C PHE A 12 -5.16 -1.26 -3.21
N ASP A 13 -5.29 -0.09 -3.85
CA ASP A 13 -6.50 0.71 -3.70
C ASP A 13 -7.72 -0.09 -4.17
N ARG A 14 -8.87 0.24 -3.60
CA ARG A 14 -10.15 -0.24 -4.06
C ARG A 14 -10.70 0.61 -5.19
N TYR A 15 -11.37 -0.06 -6.12
CA TYR A 15 -12.03 0.55 -7.27
C TYR A 15 -13.44 0.01 -7.50
N ASP A 16 -13.94 -0.85 -6.60
CA ASP A 16 -15.23 -1.54 -6.69
C ASP A 16 -16.43 -0.63 -6.39
N ARG A 17 -16.20 0.58 -5.87
CA ARG A 17 -17.26 1.55 -5.55
C ARG A 17 -17.40 2.63 -6.63
N GLY A 18 -18.61 2.77 -7.18
CA GLY A 18 -18.93 3.77 -8.20
C GLY A 18 -18.94 5.23 -7.69
N GLN A 19 -19.14 5.46 -6.39
CA GLN A 19 -18.90 6.74 -5.74
C GLN A 19 -17.86 6.54 -4.63
N SER A 20 -16.69 7.14 -4.83
CA SER A 20 -15.54 6.98 -3.95
C SER A 20 -15.01 8.36 -3.54
N ILE A 21 -14.42 8.47 -2.34
CA ILE A 21 -13.82 9.75 -1.90
C ILE A 21 -12.70 10.15 -2.85
N LYS A 22 -11.93 9.16 -3.34
CA LYS A 22 -10.86 9.34 -4.32
C LYS A 22 -11.38 9.86 -5.66
N SER A 23 -12.55 9.41 -6.12
CA SER A 23 -13.17 9.89 -7.35
C SER A 23 -13.54 11.39 -7.25
N THR A 24 -14.10 11.80 -6.11
CA THR A 24 -14.46 13.19 -5.83
C THR A 24 -13.22 14.09 -5.75
N GLU A 25 -12.15 13.62 -5.10
CA GLU A 25 -10.91 14.38 -4.98
C GLU A 25 -10.19 14.55 -6.34
N ARG A 26 -10.21 13.53 -7.20
CA ARG A 26 -9.72 13.66 -8.60
C ARG A 26 -10.51 14.68 -9.40
N HIS A 27 -11.84 14.68 -9.25
CA HIS A 27 -12.69 15.67 -9.89
C HIS A 27 -12.38 17.09 -9.38
N ARG A 28 -12.19 17.27 -8.06
CA ARG A 28 -11.76 18.55 -7.45
C ARG A 28 -10.41 19.03 -8.01
N ARG A 29 -9.48 18.11 -8.29
CA ARG A 29 -8.17 18.39 -8.90
C ARG A 29 -8.23 18.62 -10.42
N GLY A 30 -9.42 18.60 -11.04
CA GLY A 30 -9.59 18.79 -12.48
C GLY A 30 -9.08 17.61 -13.33
N ILE A 31 -8.84 16.45 -12.70
CA ILE A 31 -8.43 15.24 -13.41
C ILE A 31 -9.71 14.55 -13.90
N MET A 32 -10.07 14.81 -15.16
CA MET A 32 -11.11 14.02 -15.82
C MET A 32 -10.57 12.62 -16.11
N ASP A 33 -11.41 11.61 -15.90
CA ASP A 33 -11.12 10.22 -16.28
C ASP A 33 -11.24 10.09 -17.81
N SER A 34 -10.27 10.67 -18.54
CA SER A 34 -10.23 10.72 -20.00
C SER A 34 -9.11 9.82 -20.52
N GLY A 35 -9.47 8.58 -20.84
CA GLY A 35 -8.56 7.59 -21.41
C GLY A 35 -9.32 6.41 -21.99
N PHE A 36 -8.64 5.63 -22.84
CA PHE A 36 -9.18 4.37 -23.32
C PHE A 36 -9.22 3.34 -22.19
N ASN A 37 -10.29 2.56 -22.13
CA ASN A 37 -10.35 1.37 -21.30
C ASN A 37 -9.69 0.22 -22.06
N TYR A 38 -8.72 -0.43 -21.42
CA TYR A 38 -7.99 -1.53 -22.03
C TYR A 38 -8.44 -2.85 -21.41
N GLN A 39 -8.55 -3.89 -22.25
CA GLN A 39 -8.70 -5.26 -21.78
C GLN A 39 -7.29 -5.84 -21.53
N ILE A 40 -7.04 -6.29 -20.30
CA ILE A 40 -5.73 -6.81 -19.89
C ILE A 40 -5.65 -8.30 -20.21
N GLN A 41 -4.54 -8.70 -20.83
CA GLN A 41 -4.18 -10.09 -21.10
C GLN A 41 -2.68 -10.26 -20.80
N GLY A 42 -2.29 -11.38 -20.20
CA GLY A 42 -0.92 -11.60 -19.70
C GLY A 42 0.17 -11.72 -20.77
N ASN A 43 -0.18 -11.69 -22.05
CA ASN A 43 0.74 -11.86 -23.18
C ASN A 43 0.97 -10.56 -23.99
N ARG A 44 0.56 -9.39 -23.47
CA ARG A 44 0.71 -8.11 -24.15
C ARG A 44 1.31 -7.05 -23.25
N ASP A 45 2.23 -6.28 -23.83
CA ASP A 45 2.74 -5.07 -23.19
C ASP A 45 1.67 -3.99 -23.12
N VAL A 46 1.61 -3.29 -21.99
CA VAL A 46 0.79 -2.10 -21.82
C VAL A 46 1.48 -0.92 -22.52
N SER A 47 1.09 -0.66 -23.77
CA SER A 47 1.60 0.48 -24.52
C SER A 47 1.24 1.79 -23.81
N ASN A 48 2.24 2.65 -23.60
CA ASN A 48 2.10 3.92 -22.87
C ASN A 48 1.44 3.78 -21.48
N TYR A 49 2.09 2.99 -20.60
CA TYR A 49 1.64 2.70 -19.23
C TYR A 49 1.18 3.94 -18.43
N ARG A 50 1.77 5.12 -18.68
CA ARG A 50 1.39 6.37 -18.02
C ARG A 50 -0.03 6.80 -18.34
N ASN A 51 -0.46 6.64 -19.60
CA ASN A 51 -1.83 6.95 -20.00
C ASN A 51 -2.80 5.85 -19.52
N PHE A 52 -2.38 4.59 -19.57
CA PHE A 52 -3.16 3.48 -19.01
C PHE A 52 -3.52 3.73 -17.53
N LEU A 53 -2.52 4.10 -16.71
CA LEU A 53 -2.70 4.39 -15.28
C LEU A 53 -3.42 5.73 -14.98
N LYS A 54 -3.96 6.44 -15.98
CA LYS A 54 -4.82 7.61 -15.69
C LYS A 54 -6.22 7.18 -15.28
N THR A 55 -6.74 6.09 -15.85
CA THR A 55 -8.14 5.71 -15.61
C THR A 55 -8.31 4.81 -14.41
N SER A 56 -9.36 5.07 -13.65
CA SER A 56 -9.72 4.23 -12.49
C SER A 56 -10.00 2.79 -12.93
N THR A 57 -10.74 2.61 -14.03
CA THR A 57 -11.06 1.31 -14.62
C THR A 57 -9.81 0.52 -15.01
N ASN A 58 -8.81 1.14 -15.64
CA ASN A 58 -7.58 0.43 -16.01
C ASN A 58 -6.78 -0.01 -14.78
N LYS A 59 -6.73 0.83 -13.74
CA LYS A 59 -6.09 0.46 -12.46
C LYS A 59 -6.81 -0.71 -11.79
N ALA A 60 -8.14 -0.67 -11.75
CA ALA A 60 -8.98 -1.73 -11.21
C ALA A 60 -8.72 -3.06 -11.94
N SER A 61 -8.79 -3.03 -13.28
CA SER A 61 -8.52 -4.19 -14.12
C SER A 61 -7.11 -4.75 -13.91
N LEU A 62 -6.11 -3.87 -13.73
CA LEU A 62 -4.72 -4.30 -13.51
C LEU A 62 -4.55 -4.96 -12.14
N ALA A 63 -5.11 -4.36 -11.08
CA ALA A 63 -5.07 -4.93 -9.74
C ALA A 63 -5.78 -6.30 -9.71
N SER A 64 -6.94 -6.42 -10.35
CA SER A 64 -7.69 -7.67 -10.50
C SER A 64 -6.91 -8.72 -11.27
N PHE A 65 -6.33 -8.36 -12.42
CA PHE A 65 -5.49 -9.27 -13.18
C PHE A 65 -4.31 -9.79 -12.38
N ILE A 66 -3.58 -8.92 -11.66
CA ILE A 66 -2.43 -9.32 -10.84
C ILE A 66 -2.88 -10.28 -9.72
N CYS A 67 -3.92 -9.92 -8.97
CA CYS A 67 -4.42 -10.77 -7.89
C CYS A 67 -4.89 -12.13 -8.39
N GLN A 68 -5.63 -12.17 -9.50
CA GLN A 68 -6.13 -13.42 -10.08
C GLN A 68 -4.99 -14.28 -10.62
N TYR A 69 -4.03 -13.67 -11.34
CA TYR A 69 -2.87 -14.37 -11.85
C TYR A 69 -2.05 -15.03 -10.73
N ILE A 70 -1.83 -14.32 -9.61
CA ILE A 70 -1.13 -14.87 -8.44
C ILE A 70 -1.96 -16.00 -7.82
N CYS A 71 -3.27 -15.86 -7.68
CA CYS A 71 -4.11 -16.94 -7.16
C CYS A 71 -4.05 -18.21 -8.03
N ASP A 72 -4.04 -18.04 -9.36
CA ASP A 72 -4.12 -19.16 -10.30
C ASP A 72 -2.77 -19.85 -10.56
N ASN A 73 -1.66 -19.09 -10.50
CA ASN A 73 -0.34 -19.58 -10.94
C ASN A 73 0.72 -19.50 -9.84
N GLY A 74 0.45 -18.79 -8.74
CA GLY A 74 1.47 -18.49 -7.74
C GLY A 74 1.82 -19.70 -6.87
N GLN A 75 0.92 -20.67 -6.70
CA GLN A 75 1.16 -21.84 -5.84
C GLN A 75 2.41 -22.62 -6.29
N ASP A 76 2.54 -22.86 -7.59
CA ASP A 76 3.68 -23.59 -8.18
C ASP A 76 5.00 -22.80 -8.12
N LEU A 77 4.93 -21.48 -7.93
CA LEU A 77 6.07 -20.58 -7.89
C LEU A 77 6.50 -20.22 -6.47
N LEU A 78 5.66 -20.49 -5.47
CA LEU A 78 5.94 -20.16 -4.08
C LEU A 78 6.90 -21.18 -3.47
N PRO A 79 7.99 -20.75 -2.82
CA PRO A 79 8.78 -21.64 -1.99
C PRO A 79 7.95 -22.18 -0.80
N ALA A 80 8.34 -23.35 -0.29
CA ALA A 80 7.76 -23.92 0.93
C ALA A 80 7.85 -22.93 2.11
N ASP A 81 6.86 -23.00 3.01
CA ASP A 81 6.72 -22.13 4.18
C ASP A 81 6.57 -20.62 3.89
N LYS A 82 6.31 -20.24 2.63
CA LYS A 82 6.05 -18.85 2.23
C LYS A 82 4.58 -18.61 1.99
N SER A 83 4.16 -17.35 2.11
CA SER A 83 2.81 -16.95 1.73
C SER A 83 2.75 -15.57 1.11
N VAL A 84 1.70 -15.37 0.31
CA VAL A 84 1.36 -14.07 -0.28
C VAL A 84 -0.03 -13.68 0.18
N VAL A 85 -0.20 -12.45 0.67
CA VAL A 85 -1.49 -11.86 1.00
C VAL A 85 -1.86 -10.84 -0.06
N LEU A 86 -3.08 -10.90 -0.58
CA LEU A 86 -3.60 -10.06 -1.65
C LEU A 86 -4.83 -9.31 -1.15
N ALA A 87 -4.85 -7.98 -1.30
CA ALA A 87 -5.96 -7.15 -0.86
C ALA A 87 -6.30 -6.03 -1.85
N GLY A 88 -7.58 -5.72 -2.01
CA GLY A 88 -8.08 -4.56 -2.77
C GLY A 88 -8.17 -4.73 -4.28
N GLY A 89 -7.50 -5.74 -4.85
CA GLY A 89 -7.56 -6.01 -6.29
C GLY A 89 -8.75 -6.85 -6.75
N PHE A 90 -9.54 -7.46 -5.86
CA PHE A 90 -10.64 -8.35 -6.27
C PHE A 90 -11.90 -7.58 -6.68
N GLU A 91 -12.85 -8.27 -7.32
CA GLU A 91 -14.17 -7.72 -7.66
C GLU A 91 -14.89 -7.18 -6.41
N ASP A 92 -14.84 -7.96 -5.31
CA ASP A 92 -15.09 -7.44 -3.98
C ASP A 92 -13.77 -6.95 -3.36
N GLY A 93 -13.57 -5.62 -3.37
CA GLY A 93 -12.38 -4.99 -2.83
C GLY A 93 -12.21 -5.11 -1.31
N GLU A 94 -13.23 -5.59 -0.59
CA GLU A 94 -13.18 -5.83 0.86
C GLU A 94 -12.54 -7.18 1.20
N VAL A 95 -12.59 -8.13 0.26
CA VAL A 95 -11.98 -9.45 0.40
C VAL A 95 -10.45 -9.37 0.40
N VAL A 96 -9.87 -10.14 1.32
CA VAL A 96 -8.44 -10.42 1.37
C VAL A 96 -8.24 -11.91 1.18
N LYS A 97 -7.29 -12.30 0.35
CA LYS A 97 -6.91 -13.70 0.14
C LYS A 97 -5.46 -13.92 0.54
N ALA A 98 -5.13 -15.11 1.00
CA ALA A 98 -3.76 -15.58 1.08
C ALA A 98 -3.57 -16.78 0.16
N LEU A 99 -2.36 -16.88 -0.34
CA LEU A 99 -1.84 -17.99 -1.09
C LEU A 99 -0.66 -18.56 -0.31
N ASN A 100 -0.65 -19.86 -0.10
CA ASN A 100 0.47 -20.63 0.46
C ASN A 100 0.57 -21.98 -0.27
N GLU A 101 1.41 -22.89 0.25
CA GLU A 101 1.60 -24.24 -0.31
C GLU A 101 0.31 -25.08 -0.37
N VAL A 102 -0.67 -24.83 0.51
CA VAL A 102 -1.96 -25.54 0.54
C VAL A 102 -2.88 -25.03 -0.57
N GLY A 103 -2.80 -23.74 -0.89
CA GLY A 103 -3.57 -23.10 -1.94
C GLY A 103 -4.05 -21.71 -1.54
N VAL A 104 -5.18 -21.29 -2.13
CA VAL A 104 -5.77 -19.98 -1.90
C VAL A 104 -6.90 -20.06 -0.86
N SER A 105 -6.87 -19.19 0.15
CA SER A 105 -7.92 -19.05 1.16
C SER A 105 -8.29 -17.59 1.41
N SER A 106 -9.50 -17.33 1.88
CA SER A 106 -9.91 -15.99 2.35
C SER A 106 -9.37 -15.70 3.75
N LEU A 107 -8.92 -14.47 4.00
CA LEU A 107 -8.50 -13.99 5.32
C LEU A 107 -9.53 -12.99 5.85
N GLU A 108 -10.56 -13.51 6.51
CA GLU A 108 -11.68 -12.72 7.03
C GLU A 108 -11.24 -11.69 8.08
N GLU A 109 -10.18 -11.97 8.84
CA GLU A 109 -9.63 -11.05 9.84
C GLU A 109 -9.05 -9.75 9.26
N LEU A 110 -8.74 -9.76 7.96
CA LEU A 110 -8.20 -8.62 7.22
C LEU A 110 -9.23 -7.99 6.27
N TYR A 111 -10.48 -8.45 6.31
CA TYR A 111 -11.58 -7.79 5.63
C TYR A 111 -11.63 -6.32 6.01
N SER A 112 -11.72 -5.44 5.02
CA SER A 112 -11.56 -4.01 5.26
C SER A 112 -12.41 -3.17 4.34
N THR A 113 -13.10 -2.18 4.90
CA THR A 113 -13.83 -1.18 4.11
C THR A 113 -12.94 -0.02 3.65
N GLN A 114 -11.66 0.01 4.05
CA GLN A 114 -10.71 1.06 3.65
C GLN A 114 -10.50 1.07 2.15
N GLU A 115 -10.69 2.24 1.54
CA GLU A 115 -10.59 2.43 0.10
C GLU A 115 -9.13 2.57 -0.37
N GLU A 116 -8.30 3.25 0.40
CA GLU A 116 -6.94 3.62 0.01
C GLU A 116 -5.90 2.59 0.48
N ALA A 117 -4.91 2.34 -0.37
CA ALA A 117 -3.87 1.36 -0.11
C ALA A 117 -3.00 1.72 1.09
N ASP A 118 -2.78 3.01 1.37
CA ASP A 118 -1.92 3.53 2.44
C ASP A 118 -2.36 3.05 3.83
N THR A 119 -3.61 3.30 4.20
CA THR A 119 -4.20 2.93 5.49
C THR A 119 -4.33 1.41 5.61
N ARG A 120 -4.67 0.74 4.50
CA ARG A 120 -4.76 -0.72 4.44
C ARG A 120 -3.39 -1.38 4.56
N LEU A 121 -2.35 -0.83 3.97
CA LEU A 121 -0.98 -1.31 4.13
C LEU A 121 -0.55 -1.30 5.60
N VAL A 122 -0.92 -0.26 6.35
CA VAL A 122 -0.67 -0.17 7.80
C VAL A 122 -1.51 -1.18 8.58
N LEU A 123 -2.77 -1.42 8.21
CA LEU A 123 -3.59 -2.49 8.80
C LEU A 123 -2.92 -3.87 8.67
N HIS A 124 -2.46 -4.20 7.45
CA HIS A 124 -1.75 -5.47 7.20
C HIS A 124 -0.44 -5.54 7.99
N ALA A 125 0.32 -4.44 8.08
CA ALA A 125 1.54 -4.38 8.88
C ALA A 125 1.27 -4.65 10.38
N ILE A 126 0.20 -4.10 10.95
CA ILE A 126 -0.22 -4.36 12.34
C ILE A 126 -0.56 -5.84 12.55
N MET A 127 -1.28 -6.46 11.63
CA MET A 127 -1.64 -7.88 11.74
C MET A 127 -0.42 -8.78 11.66
N LEU A 128 0.46 -8.56 10.67
CA LEU A 128 1.69 -9.34 10.51
C LEU A 128 2.65 -9.14 11.69
N SER A 129 2.67 -7.95 12.29
CA SER A 129 3.51 -7.65 13.46
C SER A 129 3.23 -8.54 14.68
N ARG A 130 2.07 -9.22 14.74
CA ARG A 130 1.74 -10.14 15.84
C ARG A 130 2.63 -11.38 15.86
N ASN A 131 3.08 -11.82 14.69
CA ASN A 131 3.82 -13.07 14.52
C ASN A 131 5.20 -12.86 13.87
N HIS A 132 5.48 -11.66 13.36
CA HIS A 132 6.75 -11.35 12.69
C HIS A 132 7.48 -10.22 13.42
N PRO A 133 8.74 -10.45 13.86
CA PRO A 133 9.50 -9.45 14.62
C PRO A 133 9.99 -8.27 13.76
N ARG A 134 9.95 -8.44 12.44
CA ARG A 134 10.41 -7.44 11.47
C ARG A 134 9.40 -7.26 10.34
N ILE A 135 9.05 -6.02 10.06
CA ILE A 135 8.18 -5.64 8.94
C ILE A 135 8.91 -4.63 8.06
N ILE A 136 8.88 -4.86 6.74
CA ILE A 136 9.38 -3.92 5.73
C ILE A 136 8.20 -3.49 4.87
N ILE A 137 7.93 -2.18 4.85
CA ILE A 137 6.84 -1.58 4.08
C ILE A 137 7.44 -0.89 2.86
N TRP A 138 7.10 -1.38 1.67
CA TRP A 138 7.54 -0.79 0.41
C TRP A 138 6.56 0.31 0.00
N CYS A 139 6.97 1.56 0.22
CA CYS A 139 6.14 2.72 -0.06
C CYS A 139 7.02 3.97 -0.14
N ASP A 140 6.64 4.93 -0.99
CA ASP A 140 7.27 6.25 -1.07
C ASP A 140 6.40 7.37 -0.47
N ASP A 141 5.22 7.02 0.02
CA ASP A 141 4.23 7.98 0.53
C ASP A 141 4.52 8.40 1.97
N THR A 142 4.50 9.72 2.21
CA THR A 142 4.74 10.28 3.54
C THR A 142 3.57 9.99 4.48
N ASP A 143 2.35 9.82 3.96
CA ASP A 143 1.17 9.49 4.76
C ASP A 143 1.37 8.14 5.46
N VAL A 144 1.91 7.16 4.73
CA VAL A 144 2.29 5.85 5.28
C VAL A 144 3.37 6.00 6.34
N LEU A 145 4.41 6.82 6.12
CA LEU A 145 5.45 7.04 7.13
C LEU A 145 4.86 7.59 8.44
N VAL A 146 3.99 8.59 8.34
CA VAL A 146 3.33 9.22 9.49
C VAL A 146 2.48 8.20 10.25
N LEU A 147 1.70 7.38 9.54
CA LEU A 147 0.90 6.32 10.14
C LEU A 147 1.78 5.26 10.82
N LEU A 148 2.87 4.82 10.18
CA LEU A 148 3.80 3.85 10.76
C LEU A 148 4.44 4.37 12.04
N VAL A 149 4.91 5.62 12.05
CA VAL A 149 5.50 6.25 13.24
C VAL A 149 4.48 6.32 14.39
N TYR A 150 3.24 6.70 14.07
CA TYR A 150 2.14 6.74 15.02
C TYR A 150 1.86 5.36 15.62
N TYR A 151 1.54 4.36 14.80
CA TYR A 151 1.15 3.02 15.29
C TYR A 151 2.29 2.27 15.98
N TRP A 152 3.54 2.47 15.55
CA TRP A 152 4.69 1.90 16.27
C TRP A 152 4.79 2.50 17.68
N SER A 153 4.61 3.82 17.83
CA SER A 153 4.65 4.48 19.15
C SER A 153 3.54 4.03 20.11
N ARG A 154 2.48 3.41 19.57
CA ARG A 154 1.35 2.81 20.30
C ARG A 154 1.59 1.35 20.67
N GLY A 155 2.70 0.75 20.24
CA GLY A 155 2.99 -0.68 20.43
C GLY A 155 2.14 -1.61 19.57
N ALA A 156 1.62 -1.12 18.45
CA ALA A 156 0.77 -1.91 17.55
C ALA A 156 1.55 -2.59 16.42
N LEU A 157 2.82 -2.23 16.24
CA LEU A 157 3.70 -2.78 15.21
C LEU A 157 4.86 -3.54 15.85
N ALA A 158 5.56 -4.32 15.01
CA ALA A 158 6.72 -5.10 15.41
C ALA A 158 7.87 -4.24 15.95
N ASP A 159 8.81 -4.86 16.64
CA ASP A 159 9.97 -4.17 17.19
C ASP A 159 10.80 -3.49 16.08
N GLU A 160 11.02 -4.20 14.97
CA GLU A 160 11.78 -3.71 13.84
C GLU A 160 10.89 -3.38 12.63
N VAL A 161 10.49 -2.11 12.51
CA VAL A 161 9.76 -1.61 11.33
C VAL A 161 10.66 -0.75 10.45
N TYR A 162 10.68 -1.05 9.16
CA TYR A 162 11.37 -0.28 8.12
C TYR A 162 10.40 0.13 7.02
N MET A 163 10.54 1.35 6.51
CA MET A 163 9.93 1.77 5.25
C MET A 163 11.00 1.78 4.17
N HIS A 164 10.83 0.96 3.14
CA HIS A 164 11.69 0.98 1.95
C HIS A 164 11.12 1.96 0.94
N ALA A 165 11.91 3.01 0.68
CA ALA A 165 11.52 4.17 -0.10
C ALA A 165 12.62 4.52 -1.11
N GLY A 166 12.25 5.23 -2.17
CA GLY A 166 13.12 5.63 -3.25
C GLY A 166 13.09 4.69 -4.44
N HIS A 167 13.55 5.21 -5.58
CA HIS A 167 13.58 4.48 -6.83
C HIS A 167 15.03 4.29 -7.28
N SER A 168 15.37 3.09 -7.74
CA SER A 168 16.64 2.84 -8.41
C SER A 168 16.57 3.23 -9.89
N GLY A 169 17.42 4.17 -10.31
CA GLY A 169 17.65 4.48 -11.72
C GLY A 169 18.76 3.60 -12.31
N LYS A 170 18.96 3.67 -13.63
CA LYS A 170 19.99 2.89 -14.35
C LYS A 170 21.42 3.07 -13.82
N PHE A 171 21.73 4.20 -13.19
CA PHE A 171 23.10 4.56 -12.79
C PHE A 171 23.24 4.95 -11.31
N VAL A 172 22.13 5.24 -10.62
CA VAL A 172 22.13 5.68 -9.22
C VAL A 172 20.92 5.07 -8.53
N SER A 173 21.16 4.38 -7.41
CA SER A 173 20.10 3.97 -6.50
C SER A 173 19.83 5.07 -5.48
N LYS A 174 18.55 5.43 -5.32
CA LYS A 174 18.07 6.30 -4.23
C LYS A 174 17.25 5.52 -3.20
N GLU A 175 17.31 4.20 -3.27
CA GLU A 175 16.63 3.32 -2.33
C GLU A 175 17.24 3.47 -0.94
N ARG A 176 16.37 3.48 0.06
CA ARG A 176 16.75 3.60 1.46
C ARG A 176 15.75 2.87 2.33
N PHE A 177 16.27 2.24 3.38
CA PHE A 177 15.46 1.68 4.46
C PHE A 177 15.40 2.72 5.57
N ILE A 178 14.21 3.28 5.78
CA ILE A 178 13.93 4.27 6.81
C ILE A 178 13.51 3.51 8.09
N PRO A 179 14.32 3.52 9.16
CA PRO A 179 14.00 2.79 10.40
C PRO A 179 12.94 3.54 11.21
N VAL A 180 11.67 3.16 11.04
CA VAL A 180 10.52 3.80 11.69
C VAL A 180 10.66 3.77 13.22
N HIS A 181 11.05 2.62 13.77
CA HIS A 181 11.26 2.41 15.20
C HIS A 181 12.28 3.40 15.81
N HIS A 182 13.37 3.71 15.10
CA HIS A 182 14.33 4.73 15.53
C HIS A 182 13.76 6.15 15.47
N ILE A 183 12.98 6.47 14.44
CA ILE A 183 12.32 7.78 14.31
C ILE A 183 11.33 7.98 15.47
N SER A 184 10.45 7.01 15.70
CA SER A 184 9.46 7.05 16.77
C SER A 184 10.12 7.16 18.15
N THR A 185 11.22 6.44 18.37
CA THR A 185 12.00 6.53 19.63
C THR A 185 12.56 7.93 19.84
N LYS A 186 13.16 8.54 18.80
CA LYS A 186 13.74 9.88 18.89
C LYS A 186 12.71 11.00 19.07
N LEU A 187 11.55 10.87 18.41
CA LEU A 187 10.47 11.86 18.52
C LEU A 187 9.75 11.77 19.88
N GLY A 188 9.69 10.58 20.46
CA GLY A 188 8.99 10.32 21.70
C GLY A 188 7.46 10.24 21.53
N LYS A 189 6.80 9.64 22.52
CA LYS A 189 5.36 9.29 22.43
C LYS A 189 4.44 10.49 22.19
N ALA A 190 4.73 11.64 22.81
CA ALA A 190 3.90 12.83 22.69
C ALA A 190 3.90 13.40 21.27
N ALA A 191 5.08 13.52 20.64
CA ALA A 191 5.19 13.99 19.27
C ALA A 191 4.55 12.98 18.30
N CYS A 192 4.86 11.69 18.44
CA CYS A 192 4.31 10.64 17.58
C CYS A 192 2.77 10.62 17.60
N LYS A 193 2.15 10.81 18.77
CA LYS A 193 0.70 10.87 18.93
C LYS A 193 0.07 12.04 18.14
N SER A 194 0.77 13.17 18.08
CA SER A 194 0.28 14.40 17.42
C SER A 194 0.58 14.44 15.92
N LEU A 195 1.51 13.63 15.42
CA LEU A 195 1.96 13.68 14.03
C LEU A 195 0.82 13.56 13.00
N PRO A 196 -0.14 12.63 13.09
CA PRO A 196 -1.22 12.55 12.09
C PRO A 196 -2.03 13.85 12.00
N ALA A 197 -2.33 14.48 13.14
CA ALA A 197 -3.06 15.74 13.19
C ALA A 197 -2.22 16.89 12.63
N VAL A 198 -0.95 16.98 13.00
CA VAL A 198 -0.03 18.01 12.48
C VAL A 198 0.14 17.87 10.97
N HIS A 199 0.32 16.64 10.48
CA HIS A 199 0.47 16.33 9.06
C HIS A 199 -0.77 16.77 8.27
N ALA A 200 -1.97 16.37 8.73
CA ALA A 200 -3.24 16.76 8.12
C ALA A 200 -3.45 18.29 8.12
N LEU A 201 -3.10 18.99 9.20
CA LEU A 201 -3.29 20.44 9.33
C LEU A 201 -2.23 21.27 8.58
N SER A 202 -1.00 20.75 8.47
CA SER A 202 0.10 21.44 7.77
C SER A 202 -0.03 21.40 6.25
N GLY A 203 -0.98 20.62 5.72
CA GLY A 203 -1.24 20.54 4.30
C GLY A 203 -0.09 19.93 3.51
N CYS A 204 0.66 19.00 4.11
CA CYS A 204 1.75 18.32 3.39
C CYS A 204 1.23 17.59 2.14
N ASP A 205 -0.05 17.16 2.14
CA ASP A 205 -0.72 16.51 1.00
C ASP A 205 -1.86 17.34 0.34
N THR A 206 -2.23 18.51 0.87
CA THR A 206 -3.25 19.38 0.26
C THR A 206 -2.66 20.67 -0.28
N THR A 207 -3.04 21.05 -1.50
CA THR A 207 -2.81 22.38 -2.10
C THR A 207 -3.57 23.52 -1.37
N SER A 208 -3.84 23.34 -0.09
CA SER A 208 -4.51 24.30 0.78
C SER A 208 -3.78 24.28 2.12
N ALA A 209 -2.56 24.83 2.13
CA ALA A 209 -1.95 25.26 3.37
C ALA A 209 -2.88 26.28 4.07
N LEU A 210 -2.83 26.35 5.40
CA LEU A 210 -3.53 27.38 6.16
C LEU A 210 -3.19 28.77 5.57
N TYR A 211 -4.22 29.58 5.33
CA TYR A 211 -4.08 30.93 4.77
C TYR A 211 -3.03 31.72 5.58
N LYS A 212 -1.94 32.12 4.91
CA LYS A 212 -0.73 32.84 5.40
C LYS A 212 0.45 32.02 5.94
N LEU A 213 0.38 30.69 5.95
CA LEU A 213 1.56 29.85 6.21
C LEU A 213 1.90 29.11 4.92
N GLY A 214 2.62 29.80 4.04
CA GLY A 214 3.17 29.20 2.82
C GLY A 214 4.35 28.28 3.14
N LYS A 215 4.84 27.59 2.10
CA LYS A 215 6.20 27.03 2.11
C LYS A 215 7.24 28.12 2.30
#